data_AF-A0A924QXU4-F1
#
_entry.id   AF-A0A924QXU4-F1
#
_cell.length_a   1.000
_cell.length_b   1.000
_cell.length_c   1.000
_cell.angle_alpha   90.00
_cell.angle_beta   90.00
_cell.angle_gamma   90.00
#
_symmetry.space_group_name_H-M   'P 1'
#
loop_
_entity.id
_entity.type
_entity.pdbx_description
1 polymer ?
#
loop_
_entity_poly.entity_id
_entity_poly.type
_entity_poly.pdbx_seq_one_letter_code
_entity_poly.pdbx_strand_id
1 'polypeptide(L)' 'MLLAGVLTVGLMTPIGLAQAAPAADAAAPQAQPGAPRHANVVKYVDPLIGTANGGNTYPGAVRPFGMLSWSPTST' A
#
# COMPACT_ATOMS: atom_id res chain seq x y z
N MET A 1 25.69 -60.67 -10.88
CA MET A 1 25.20 -59.98 -9.66
C MET A 1 24.39 -58.78 -10.12
N LEU A 2 23.24 -59.05 -10.77
CA LEU A 2 21.86 -58.90 -10.25
C LEU A 2 21.45 -57.40 -10.21
N LEU A 3 20.94 -56.82 -11.30
CA LEU A 3 19.52 -56.72 -11.75
C LEU A 3 18.70 -55.63 -11.03
N ALA A 4 18.09 -54.74 -11.82
CA ALA A 4 16.80 -54.03 -11.66
C ALA A 4 16.56 -53.23 -10.36
N GLY A 5 16.18 -51.94 -10.42
CA GLY A 5 14.88 -51.47 -10.88
C GLY A 5 13.95 -51.24 -9.67
N VAL A 6 12.87 -50.45 -9.85
CA VAL A 6 11.78 -50.13 -8.88
C VAL A 6 12.07 -48.89 -8.01
N LEU A 7 11.19 -47.90 -7.84
CA LEU A 7 9.92 -47.52 -8.46
C LEU A 7 9.53 -46.18 -7.82
N THR A 8 9.05 -45.25 -8.63
CA THR A 8 8.33 -44.06 -8.19
C THR A 8 7.08 -44.49 -7.40
N VAL A 9 7.02 -44.19 -6.10
CA VAL A 9 5.75 -44.17 -5.36
C VAL A 9 5.65 -42.80 -4.70
N GLY A 10 4.82 -41.96 -5.31
CA GLY A 10 4.40 -40.71 -4.70
C GLY A 10 3.54 -40.97 -3.49
N LEU A 11 3.68 -40.15 -2.46
CA LEU A 11 2.61 -39.89 -1.51
C LEU A 11 2.74 -38.44 -1.06
N MET A 12 1.80 -37.63 -1.56
CA MET A 12 1.16 -36.55 -0.83
C MET A 12 2.06 -35.69 0.07
N THR A 13 2.69 -34.66 -0.49
CA THR A 13 2.98 -33.46 0.31
C THR A 13 1.65 -32.81 0.68
N PRO A 14 1.32 -32.68 1.97
CA PRO A 14 0.02 -32.17 2.39
C PRO A 14 -0.15 -30.71 1.93
N ILE A 15 -1.29 -30.48 1.28
CA ILE A 15 -1.94 -29.17 1.19
C ILE A 15 -2.12 -28.68 2.63
N GLY A 16 -1.41 -27.63 3.01
CA GLY A 16 -1.60 -27.03 4.34
C GLY A 16 -0.38 -26.33 4.87
N LEU A 17 -0.02 -25.21 4.24
CA LEU A 17 0.41 -23.97 4.88
C LEU A 17 0.49 -22.98 3.74
N ALA A 18 -0.57 -22.19 3.56
CA ALA A 18 -0.44 -20.91 2.91
C ALA A 18 0.70 -20.20 3.65
N GLN A 19 1.89 -20.17 3.06
CA GLN A 19 2.92 -19.26 3.50
C GLN A 19 2.26 -17.90 3.37
N ALA A 20 1.89 -17.30 4.51
CA ALA A 20 1.45 -15.93 4.55
C ALA A 20 2.55 -15.15 3.84
N ALA A 21 2.26 -14.68 2.63
CA ALA A 21 3.13 -13.74 1.96
C ALA A 21 3.42 -12.66 3.02
N PRO A 22 4.70 -12.35 3.32
CA PRO A 22 4.98 -11.26 4.23
C PRO A 22 4.19 -10.09 3.68
N ALA A 23 3.31 -9.52 4.50
CA ALA A 23 2.63 -8.29 4.17
C ALA A 23 3.74 -7.36 3.70
N ALA A 24 3.78 -7.10 2.40
CA ALA A 24 4.77 -6.20 1.83
C ALA A 24 4.53 -4.90 2.57
N ASP A 25 5.44 -4.59 3.50
CA ASP A 25 5.58 -3.27 4.10
C ASP A 25 5.43 -2.32 2.93
N ALA A 26 4.36 -1.51 2.93
CA ALA A 26 3.94 -0.75 1.76
C ALA A 26 5.13 0.07 1.30
N ALA A 27 5.84 -0.44 0.29
CA ALA A 27 7.21 -0.01 0.04
C ALA A 27 7.16 1.48 -0.21
N ALA A 28 7.78 2.25 0.69
CA ALA A 28 7.91 3.68 0.52
C ALA A 28 8.47 3.89 -0.90
N PRO A 29 7.88 4.78 -1.72
CA PRO A 29 8.27 4.94 -3.12
C PRO A 29 9.79 5.06 -3.19
N GLN A 30 10.43 4.07 -3.79
CA GLN A 30 11.88 4.07 -3.96
C GLN A 30 12.19 5.28 -4.85
N ALA A 31 12.91 6.27 -4.31
CA ALA A 31 13.22 7.48 -5.04
C ALA A 31 14.02 7.12 -6.29
N GLN A 32 13.42 7.33 -7.47
CA GLN A 32 14.05 7.03 -8.75
C GLN A 32 15.34 7.87 -8.88
N PRO A 33 16.53 7.24 -9.02
CA PRO A 33 17.76 7.98 -9.20
C PRO A 33 17.68 8.82 -10.48
N GLY A 34 17.86 10.14 -10.36
CA GLY A 34 17.87 11.07 -11.50
C GLY A 34 16.51 11.73 -11.82
N ALA A 35 15.43 11.41 -11.11
CA ALA A 35 14.22 12.24 -11.21
C ALA A 35 14.50 13.64 -10.64
N PRO A 36 14.10 14.73 -11.32
CA PRO A 36 14.21 16.06 -10.74
C PRO A 36 13.44 16.04 -9.41
N ARG A 37 14.14 16.34 -8.31
CA ARG A 37 13.50 16.56 -7.02
C ARG A 37 12.66 17.82 -7.16
N HIS A 38 11.40 17.65 -7.55
CA HIS A 38 10.41 18.67 -7.33
C HIS A 38 10.52 19.03 -5.83
N ALA A 39 10.79 20.30 -5.53
CA ALA A 39 10.70 20.78 -4.17
C ALA A 39 9.35 20.30 -3.61
N ASN A 40 9.30 19.89 -2.34
CA ASN A 40 8.06 19.42 -1.74
C ASN A 40 7.01 20.55 -1.76
N VAL A 41 6.23 20.64 -2.83
CA VAL A 41 5.24 21.70 -3.07
C VAL A 41 4.00 21.53 -2.20
N VAL A 42 3.78 20.31 -1.69
CA VAL A 42 2.65 20.00 -0.79
C VAL A 42 2.75 20.79 0.51
N LYS A 43 3.97 21.23 0.90
CA LYS A 43 4.17 22.11 2.06
C LYS A 43 3.45 23.46 1.99
N TYR A 44 3.03 23.89 0.80
CA TYR A 44 2.30 25.15 0.61
C TYR A 44 0.78 24.99 0.74
N VAL A 45 0.28 23.76 0.86
CA VAL A 45 -1.15 23.50 1.02
C VAL A 45 -1.49 23.53 2.50
N ASP A 46 -2.41 24.40 2.88
CA ASP A 46 -3.05 24.41 4.21
C ASP A 46 -4.51 23.93 4.07
N PRO A 47 -4.85 22.70 4.51
CA PRO A 47 -6.21 22.16 4.44
C PRO A 47 -7.24 22.92 5.28
N LEU A 48 -6.82 23.80 6.19
CA LEU A 48 -7.72 24.57 7.05
C LEU A 48 -8.29 25.81 6.37
N ILE A 49 -7.71 26.26 5.24
CA ILE A 49 -8.24 27.37 4.47
C ILE A 49 -9.63 26.98 3.93
N GLY A 50 -10.64 27.82 4.20
CA GLY A 50 -12.03 27.58 3.79
C GLY A 50 -12.86 26.73 4.76
N THR A 51 -12.31 26.31 5.91
CA THR A 51 -13.07 25.57 6.94
C THR A 51 -13.99 26.44 7.79
N ALA A 52 -13.77 27.77 7.81
CA ALA A 52 -14.54 28.75 8.56
C ALA A 52 -15.29 29.75 7.65
N ASN A 53 -16.16 30.56 8.25
CA ASN A 53 -16.86 31.68 7.60
C ASN A 53 -17.63 31.32 6.30
N GLY A 54 -18.16 30.10 6.21
CA GLY A 54 -18.95 29.65 5.05
C GLY A 54 -18.15 29.17 3.85
N GLY A 55 -16.84 28.93 3.99
CA GLY A 55 -16.01 28.37 2.90
C GLY A 55 -16.31 26.91 2.54
N ASN A 56 -17.02 26.17 3.40
CA ASN A 56 -17.52 24.81 3.17
C ASN A 56 -16.45 23.81 2.69
N THR A 57 -15.19 23.98 3.12
CA THR A 57 -14.09 23.03 2.87
C THR A 57 -13.87 22.15 4.10
N TYR A 58 -13.50 20.89 3.89
CA TYR A 58 -13.32 19.90 4.95
C TYR A 58 -11.87 19.38 4.98
N PRO A 59 -11.15 19.48 6.10
CA PRO A 59 -9.71 19.20 6.17
C PRO A 59 -9.44 17.70 6.34
N GLY A 60 -9.98 16.89 5.43
CA GLY A 60 -9.83 15.44 5.42
C GLY A 60 -8.63 14.96 4.60
N ALA A 61 -8.07 13.82 5.00
CA ALA A 61 -7.01 13.16 4.22
C ALA A 61 -7.60 12.46 3.00
N VAL A 62 -7.09 12.80 1.80
CA VAL A 62 -7.54 12.22 0.52
C VAL A 62 -6.43 12.31 -0.54
N ARG A 63 -6.35 11.33 -1.44
CA ARG A 63 -5.52 11.42 -2.65
C ARG A 63 -6.22 12.28 -3.71
N PRO A 64 -5.52 12.88 -4.68
CA PRO A 64 -6.18 13.59 -5.78
C PRO A 64 -7.27 12.74 -6.42
N PHE A 65 -8.52 13.24 -6.43
CA PHE A 65 -9.72 12.55 -6.94
C PHE A 65 -10.04 11.20 -6.29
N GLY A 66 -9.65 11.00 -5.03
CA GLY A 66 -9.98 9.79 -4.28
C GLY A 66 -11.49 9.64 -4.07
N MET A 67 -11.99 8.39 -4.12
CA MET A 67 -13.40 8.07 -3.87
C MET A 67 -13.82 8.23 -2.40
N LEU A 68 -12.86 8.48 -1.52
CA LEU A 68 -12.93 8.30 -0.08
C LEU A 68 -12.08 9.38 0.61
N SER A 69 -12.67 10.13 1.56
CA SER A 69 -12.02 11.20 2.33
C SER A 69 -12.38 11.11 3.81
N TRP A 70 -11.35 11.11 4.67
CA TRP A 70 -11.49 10.94 6.12
C TRP A 70 -11.27 12.31 6.77
N SER A 71 -12.32 12.91 7.31
CA SER A 71 -12.30 14.27 7.90
C SER A 71 -12.70 14.25 9.37
N PRO A 72 -12.11 15.11 10.22
CA PRO A 72 -12.67 15.38 11.54
C PRO A 72 -14.07 16.01 11.43
N THR A 73 -14.86 15.84 12.49
CA THR A 73 -16.12 16.55 12.71
C THR A 73 -16.02 17.35 14.01
N SER A 74 -16.79 18.43 14.10
CA SER A 74 -16.95 19.16 15.37
C SER A 74 -17.88 18.39 16.31
N THR A 75 -17.72 18.62 17.61
CA THR A 75 -18.54 18.05 18.69
C THR A 75 -19.44 19.11 19.30
#